data_AF-A0A3N2PP13-F1
#
_entry.id   AF-A0A3N2PP13-F1
#
_cell.length_a   1.000
_cell.length_b   1.000
_cell.length_c   1.000
_cell.angle_alpha   90.00
_cell.angle_beta   90.00
_cell.angle_gamma   90.00
#
_symmetry.space_group_name_H-M   'P 1'
#
loop_
_entity.id
_entity.type
_entity.pdbx_description
1 polymer ?
#
loop_
_entity_poly.entity_id
_entity_poly.type
_entity_poly.pdbx_seq_one_letter_code
_entity_poly.pdbx_strand_id
1 'polypeptide(L)'
;MRRHDSKLVSQTWRDCIAYCRAAIMAPKDHPSRASAPWVRSCSELQRELLSKYGPEIIEAARAGCAALINDRFEGQPHKIPHIDKKRSFLSNWHGQPVGDSLLPQRNILATAAYEAGALPCHLAMLAWGTPEQAARLSFISHVPICDDYASFTESDYEARIRHAALAVGAAYAFGGWAAEAIIDGSMLQATGTGTGLGTGEAGLIEGVMSWRAVNGATVPYTSYLFGKGTLAEGLIAPQVFTAVHDLFDWRSDTAARNHENGVTGVYGVLGVEDPFHVYLEAILETATLYPVHATWTTGAMTVGHYTAARYGTYDYRGKHDSCCDNCVRLLREATARANLAWKPEIPPRSFAEGHEYRNLLKRQIDQYEQHDMVQKGLSWFQHLVVTGEIWIFDLLREGVEPIDVEAYWV
;
A
#
# COMPACT_ATOMS: atom_id res chain seq x y z
N MET A 1 -22.50 33.05 8.90
CA MET A 1 -23.14 31.98 8.10
C MET A 1 -22.74 32.13 6.64
N ARG A 2 -21.65 31.49 6.20
CA ARG A 2 -21.24 31.44 4.79
C ARG A 2 -21.81 30.15 4.17
N ARG A 3 -22.30 30.26 2.93
CA ARG A 3 -23.03 29.25 2.14
C ARG A 3 -22.34 27.87 2.18
N HIS A 4 -22.89 26.94 2.96
CA HIS A 4 -22.50 25.52 2.97
C HIS A 4 -23.32 24.66 1.99
N ASP A 5 -24.39 25.19 1.39
CA ASP A 5 -25.35 24.41 0.60
C ASP A 5 -24.90 24.04 -0.82
N SER A 6 -23.82 24.62 -1.37
CA SER A 6 -23.46 24.37 -2.78
C SER A 6 -22.56 23.15 -3.01
N LYS A 7 -21.85 22.64 -1.99
CA LYS A 7 -20.87 21.55 -2.18
C LYS A 7 -21.53 20.20 -2.43
N LEU A 8 -22.59 19.86 -1.68
CA LEU A 8 -23.33 18.60 -1.80
C LEU A 8 -24.12 18.44 -3.12
N VAL A 9 -24.18 19.49 -3.95
CA VAL A 9 -24.94 19.48 -5.21
C VAL A 9 -24.04 19.19 -6.43
N SER A 10 -22.72 19.23 -6.28
CA SER A 10 -21.78 19.00 -7.39
C SER A 10 -21.81 17.54 -7.89
N GLN A 11 -21.43 17.35 -9.14
CA GLN A 11 -21.38 16.02 -9.76
C GLN A 11 -20.40 15.08 -9.03
N THR A 12 -19.23 15.58 -8.65
CA THR A 12 -18.22 14.85 -7.87
C THR A 12 -18.79 14.31 -6.55
N TRP A 13 -19.53 15.12 -5.80
CA TRP A 13 -20.12 14.66 -4.54
C TRP A 13 -21.20 13.60 -4.76
N ARG A 14 -22.00 13.70 -5.82
CA ARG A 14 -22.96 12.65 -6.18
C ARG A 14 -22.27 11.35 -6.55
N ASP A 15 -21.16 11.43 -7.28
CA ASP A 15 -20.36 10.29 -7.70
C ASP A 15 -19.64 9.62 -6.53
N CYS A 16 -19.08 10.40 -5.60
CA CYS A 16 -18.52 9.91 -4.34
C CYS A 16 -19.56 9.15 -3.51
N ILE A 17 -20.75 9.74 -3.29
CA ILE A 17 -21.84 9.07 -2.55
C ILE A 17 -22.33 7.83 -3.29
N ALA A 18 -22.40 7.85 -4.62
CA ALA A 18 -22.76 6.68 -5.42
C ALA A 18 -21.76 5.54 -5.24
N TYR A 19 -20.46 5.84 -5.26
CA TYR A 19 -19.41 4.85 -5.01
C TYR A 19 -19.52 4.28 -3.58
N CYS A 20 -19.61 5.13 -2.56
CA CYS A 20 -19.79 4.70 -1.17
C CYS A 20 -21.01 3.77 -0.99
N ARG A 21 -22.15 4.13 -1.60
CA ARG A 21 -23.35 3.26 -1.58
C ARG A 21 -23.08 1.92 -2.23
N ALA A 22 -22.35 1.90 -3.34
CA ALA A 22 -22.07 0.67 -4.04
C ALA A 22 -21.10 -0.24 -3.26
N ALA A 23 -20.09 0.33 -2.59
CA ALA A 23 -19.22 -0.39 -1.67
C ALA A 23 -20.00 -0.95 -0.46
N ILE A 24 -20.97 -0.21 0.09
CA ILE A 24 -21.83 -0.69 1.19
C ILE A 24 -22.71 -1.87 0.76
N MET A 25 -23.42 -1.71 -0.37
CA MET A 25 -24.51 -2.61 -0.77
C MET A 25 -24.01 -3.87 -1.50
N ALA A 26 -22.95 -3.74 -2.29
CA ALA A 26 -22.42 -4.80 -3.11
C ALA A 26 -20.90 -4.60 -3.26
N PRO A 27 -20.14 -4.75 -2.16
CA PRO A 27 -18.68 -4.63 -2.19
C PRO A 27 -18.11 -5.65 -3.17
N LYS A 28 -17.15 -5.24 -3.99
CA LYS A 28 -16.43 -6.14 -4.90
C LYS A 28 -15.14 -5.50 -5.39
N ASP A 29 -14.10 -6.30 -5.46
CA ASP A 29 -12.92 -6.00 -6.24
C ASP A 29 -13.10 -6.53 -7.69
N HIS A 30 -13.54 -5.66 -8.61
CA HIS A 30 -13.89 -6.08 -9.97
C HIS A 30 -13.74 -4.93 -10.98
N PRO A 31 -13.36 -5.20 -12.25
CA PRO A 31 -13.29 -4.19 -13.32
C PRO A 31 -14.58 -3.35 -13.55
N SER A 32 -15.73 -3.82 -13.06
CA SER A 32 -17.00 -3.09 -13.18
C SER A 32 -17.03 -1.88 -12.24
N ARG A 33 -16.20 -1.90 -11.19
CA ARG A 33 -16.02 -0.80 -10.26
C ARG A 33 -15.18 0.33 -10.86
N ALA A 34 -14.09 -0.05 -11.54
CA ALA A 34 -13.18 0.86 -12.24
C ALA A 34 -13.73 1.44 -13.56
N SER A 35 -14.86 0.93 -14.06
CA SER A 35 -15.53 1.40 -15.30
C SER A 35 -16.91 2.01 -15.05
N ALA A 36 -17.30 2.13 -13.79
CA ALA A 36 -18.59 2.67 -13.42
C ALA A 36 -18.71 4.18 -13.69
N PRO A 37 -19.93 4.75 -13.73
CA PRO A 37 -20.10 6.14 -14.16
C PRO A 37 -19.31 7.17 -13.33
N TRP A 38 -19.10 6.96 -12.03
CA TRP A 38 -18.39 7.91 -11.15
C TRP A 38 -16.94 8.19 -11.55
N VAL A 39 -16.32 7.32 -12.35
CA VAL A 39 -14.94 7.46 -12.86
C VAL A 39 -14.68 8.80 -13.55
N ARG A 40 -15.70 9.41 -14.16
CA ARG A 40 -15.59 10.77 -14.74
C ARG A 40 -15.18 11.85 -13.75
N SER A 41 -15.35 11.58 -12.46
CA SER A 41 -15.03 12.44 -11.32
C SER A 41 -13.77 11.99 -10.56
N CYS A 42 -12.97 11.08 -11.13
CA CYS A 42 -11.64 10.77 -10.63
C CYS A 42 -10.70 11.97 -10.76
N SER A 43 -9.76 12.05 -9.83
CA SER A 43 -8.81 13.15 -9.69
C SER A 43 -7.84 13.24 -10.86
N GLU A 44 -7.17 14.39 -10.98
CA GLU A 44 -6.09 14.57 -11.96
C GLU A 44 -4.91 13.60 -11.69
N LEU A 45 -4.60 13.32 -10.42
CA LEU A 45 -3.56 12.35 -10.04
C LEU A 45 -3.89 10.95 -10.55
N GLN A 46 -5.13 10.50 -10.35
CA GLN A 46 -5.59 9.20 -10.84
C GLN A 46 -5.49 9.09 -12.36
N ARG A 47 -5.87 10.16 -13.09
CA ARG A 47 -5.77 10.20 -14.55
C ARG A 47 -4.31 10.16 -15.03
N GLU A 48 -3.44 10.90 -14.37
CA GLU A 48 -2.01 10.92 -14.68
C GLU A 48 -1.38 9.54 -14.45
N LEU A 49 -1.67 8.88 -13.32
CA LEU A 49 -1.23 7.51 -13.06
C LEU A 49 -1.75 6.52 -14.11
N LEU A 50 -3.03 6.57 -14.47
CA LEU A 50 -3.62 5.73 -15.52
C LEU A 50 -2.95 5.94 -16.89
N SER A 51 -2.45 7.15 -17.16
CA SER A 51 -1.78 7.44 -18.43
C SER A 51 -0.38 6.81 -18.54
N LYS A 52 0.22 6.40 -17.43
CA LYS A 52 1.60 5.86 -17.36
C LYS A 52 1.70 4.37 -17.67
N TYR A 53 0.58 3.66 -17.76
CA TYR A 53 0.56 2.23 -18.06
C TYR A 53 -0.59 1.86 -18.98
N GLY A 54 -0.49 0.67 -19.57
CA GLY A 54 -1.50 0.06 -20.43
C GLY A 54 -1.76 -1.39 -20.04
N PRO A 55 -2.69 -2.07 -20.71
CA PRO A 55 -3.00 -3.48 -20.47
C PRO A 55 -1.77 -4.40 -20.61
N GLU A 56 -0.78 -4.02 -21.42
CA GLU A 56 0.42 -4.81 -21.68
C GLU A 56 1.25 -5.05 -20.40
N ILE A 57 1.31 -4.08 -19.49
CA ILE A 57 2.01 -4.24 -18.20
C ILE A 57 1.32 -5.29 -17.33
N ILE A 58 -0.01 -5.29 -17.32
CA ILE A 58 -0.81 -6.24 -16.53
C ILE A 58 -0.66 -7.66 -17.10
N GLU A 59 -0.74 -7.81 -18.43
CA GLU A 59 -0.53 -9.11 -19.09
C GLU A 59 0.89 -9.64 -18.89
N ALA A 60 1.90 -8.75 -18.97
CA ALA A 60 3.28 -9.12 -18.68
C ALA A 60 3.45 -9.58 -17.22
N ALA A 61 2.83 -8.90 -16.25
CA ALA A 61 2.84 -9.34 -14.85
C ALA A 61 2.17 -10.72 -14.67
N ARG A 62 1.04 -10.98 -15.35
CA ARG A 62 0.39 -12.30 -15.33
C ARG A 62 1.30 -13.39 -15.88
N ALA A 63 1.89 -13.16 -17.05
CA ALA A 63 2.81 -14.09 -17.67
C ALA A 63 4.06 -14.31 -16.80
N GLY A 64 4.61 -13.24 -16.23
CA GLY A 64 5.75 -13.27 -15.30
C GLY A 64 5.47 -14.10 -14.05
N CYS A 65 4.31 -13.90 -13.42
CA CYS A 65 3.88 -14.69 -12.26
C CYS A 65 3.81 -16.19 -12.60
N ALA A 66 3.20 -16.53 -13.74
CA ALA A 66 3.08 -17.91 -14.19
C ALA A 66 4.45 -18.53 -14.50
N ALA A 67 5.33 -17.79 -15.17
CA ALA A 67 6.69 -18.23 -15.49
C ALA A 67 7.52 -18.47 -14.23
N LEU A 68 7.51 -17.55 -13.25
CA LEU A 68 8.21 -17.73 -11.97
C LEU A 68 7.81 -19.04 -11.28
N ILE A 69 6.52 -19.32 -11.18
CA ILE A 69 6.02 -20.53 -10.53
C ILE A 69 6.40 -21.79 -11.33
N ASN A 70 6.27 -21.75 -12.66
CA ASN A 70 6.56 -22.91 -13.51
C ASN A 70 8.07 -23.22 -13.55
N ASP A 71 8.88 -22.20 -13.76
CA ASP A 71 10.31 -22.35 -14.06
C ASP A 71 11.15 -22.54 -12.79
N ARG A 72 10.76 -21.90 -11.68
CA ARG A 72 11.52 -21.94 -10.42
C ARG A 72 10.94 -22.87 -9.36
N PHE A 73 9.65 -23.20 -9.46
CA PHE A 73 8.95 -24.00 -8.47
C PHE A 73 8.18 -25.19 -9.06
N GLU A 74 8.53 -25.64 -10.28
CA GLU A 74 7.94 -26.81 -10.95
C GLU A 74 6.39 -26.74 -11.06
N GLY A 75 5.84 -25.53 -11.19
CA GLY A 75 4.39 -25.30 -11.24
C GLY A 75 3.70 -25.38 -9.88
N GLN A 76 4.44 -25.55 -8.79
CA GLN A 76 3.95 -25.81 -7.44
C GLN A 76 4.17 -24.58 -6.54
N PRO A 77 3.22 -23.64 -6.47
CA PRO A 77 3.40 -22.41 -5.72
C PRO A 77 3.54 -22.60 -4.21
N HIS A 78 3.01 -23.70 -3.65
CA HIS A 78 3.18 -24.05 -2.24
C HIS A 78 4.63 -24.39 -1.86
N LYS A 79 5.53 -24.60 -2.83
CA LYS A 79 6.98 -24.73 -2.60
C LYS A 79 7.66 -23.40 -2.29
N ILE A 80 7.00 -22.27 -2.54
CA ILE A 80 7.52 -20.94 -2.22
C ILE A 80 7.41 -20.74 -0.70
N PRO A 81 8.50 -20.47 0.03
CA PRO A 81 8.41 -20.05 1.42
C PRO A 81 7.65 -18.73 1.52
N HIS A 82 6.47 -18.74 2.14
CA HIS A 82 5.60 -17.57 2.22
C HIS A 82 4.79 -17.52 3.51
N ILE A 83 4.25 -16.34 3.82
CA ILE A 83 3.25 -16.18 4.88
C ILE A 83 1.87 -16.46 4.28
N ASP A 84 1.12 -17.39 4.89
CA ASP A 84 -0.33 -17.46 4.74
C ASP A 84 -0.94 -16.24 5.46
N LYS A 85 -1.29 -15.22 4.68
CA LYS A 85 -1.85 -13.96 5.18
C LYS A 85 -3.20 -14.18 5.88
N LYS A 86 -4.00 -15.17 5.45
CA LYS A 86 -5.26 -15.52 6.11
C LYS A 86 -5.02 -16.06 7.50
N ARG A 87 -4.17 -17.06 7.59
CA ARG A 87 -3.85 -17.71 8.85
C ARG A 87 -3.20 -16.74 9.81
N SER A 88 -2.26 -15.93 9.33
CA SER A 88 -1.61 -14.87 10.12
C SER A 88 -2.65 -13.90 10.68
N PHE A 89 -3.53 -13.36 9.81
CA PHE A 89 -4.59 -12.45 10.24
C PHE A 89 -5.53 -13.11 11.25
N LEU A 90 -6.08 -14.29 10.95
CA LEU A 90 -7.02 -15.00 11.83
C LEU A 90 -6.42 -15.35 13.21
N SER A 91 -5.11 -15.55 13.28
CA SER A 91 -4.40 -15.82 14.52
C SER A 91 -4.19 -14.56 15.37
N ASN A 92 -4.09 -13.38 14.75
CA ASN A 92 -3.57 -12.17 15.40
C ASN A 92 -4.58 -11.01 15.49
N TRP A 93 -5.63 -10.97 14.67
CA TRP A 93 -6.53 -9.82 14.55
C TRP A 93 -7.23 -9.44 15.86
N HIS A 94 -7.53 -10.41 16.73
CA HIS A 94 -8.08 -10.17 18.06
C HIS A 94 -7.12 -9.42 19.00
N GLY A 95 -5.80 -9.54 18.77
CA GLY A 95 -4.75 -8.83 19.50
C GLY A 95 -4.37 -7.48 18.90
N GLN A 96 -5.03 -7.07 17.80
CA GLN A 96 -4.81 -5.77 17.18
C GLN A 96 -5.57 -4.67 17.95
N PRO A 97 -4.89 -3.66 18.51
CA PRO A 97 -5.56 -2.56 19.19
C PRO A 97 -6.12 -1.60 18.13
N VAL A 98 -7.34 -1.87 17.67
CA VAL A 98 -8.07 -1.06 16.69
C VAL A 98 -8.48 0.28 17.31
N GLY A 99 -8.44 1.36 16.52
CA GLY A 99 -8.86 2.70 16.93
C GLY A 99 -10.29 2.75 17.48
N ASP A 100 -10.56 3.65 18.42
CA ASP A 100 -11.88 3.77 19.07
C ASP A 100 -12.96 4.26 18.10
N SER A 101 -12.57 4.99 17.06
CA SER A 101 -13.46 5.42 15.98
C SER A 101 -13.95 4.27 15.08
N LEU A 102 -13.31 3.10 15.15
CA LEU A 102 -13.58 1.93 14.31
C LEU A 102 -14.33 0.86 15.10
N LEU A 103 -15.61 1.12 15.33
CA LEU A 103 -16.52 0.21 16.02
C LEU A 103 -17.35 -0.64 15.03
N PRO A 104 -17.61 -1.93 15.33
CA PRO A 104 -17.10 -2.64 16.50
C PRO A 104 -15.63 -3.07 16.30
N GLN A 105 -14.79 -2.85 17.32
CA GLN A 105 -13.36 -3.20 17.33
C GLN A 105 -13.08 -4.71 17.18
N ARG A 106 -14.13 -5.54 17.12
CA ARG A 106 -14.07 -6.99 16.90
C ARG A 106 -14.77 -7.38 15.60
N ASN A 107 -14.46 -6.65 14.54
CA ASN A 107 -14.89 -6.95 13.19
C ASN A 107 -13.66 -7.04 12.27
N ILE A 108 -13.66 -8.03 11.38
CA ILE A 108 -12.57 -8.30 10.44
C ILE A 108 -12.34 -7.09 9.55
N LEU A 109 -13.41 -6.56 8.94
CA LEU A 109 -13.32 -5.42 8.05
C LEU A 109 -12.82 -4.15 8.77
N ALA A 110 -13.28 -3.90 10.00
CA ALA A 110 -12.82 -2.77 10.80
C ALA A 110 -11.32 -2.88 11.15
N THR A 111 -10.85 -4.09 11.48
CA THR A 111 -9.43 -4.35 11.76
C THR A 111 -8.58 -4.15 10.51
N ALA A 112 -9.02 -4.70 9.38
CA ALA A 112 -8.36 -4.54 8.08
C ALA A 112 -8.27 -3.07 7.66
N ALA A 113 -9.38 -2.33 7.74
CA ALA A 113 -9.43 -0.91 7.40
C ALA A 113 -8.50 -0.07 8.29
N TYR A 114 -8.34 -0.46 9.56
CA TYR A 114 -7.39 0.16 10.48
C TYR A 114 -5.94 -0.12 10.11
N GLU A 115 -5.55 -1.39 9.98
CA GLU A 115 -4.14 -1.79 9.86
C GLU A 115 -3.57 -1.69 8.45
N ALA A 116 -4.36 -1.99 7.42
CA ALA A 116 -3.93 -1.93 6.02
C ALA A 116 -4.28 -0.57 5.37
N GLY A 117 -5.27 0.14 5.92
CA GLY A 117 -5.68 1.46 5.47
C GLY A 117 -5.18 2.55 6.42
N ALA A 118 -6.01 2.94 7.40
CA ALA A 118 -5.87 4.17 8.17
C ALA A 118 -4.49 4.41 8.77
N LEU A 119 -3.85 3.37 9.31
CA LEU A 119 -2.54 3.47 9.96
C LEU A 119 -1.42 3.87 9.00
N PRO A 120 -1.07 3.07 7.98
CA PRO A 120 0.02 3.44 7.10
C PRO A 120 -0.31 4.70 6.27
N CYS A 121 -1.58 4.94 5.91
CA CYS A 121 -2.03 6.22 5.34
C CYS A 121 -1.68 7.42 6.23
N HIS A 122 -2.06 7.34 7.51
CA HIS A 122 -1.85 8.40 8.49
C HIS A 122 -0.36 8.72 8.59
N LEU A 123 0.47 7.68 8.74
CA LEU A 123 1.92 7.83 8.87
C LEU A 123 2.55 8.50 7.65
N ALA A 124 2.17 8.11 6.43
CA ALA A 124 2.67 8.75 5.21
C ALA A 124 2.24 10.24 5.14
N MET A 125 0.99 10.54 5.49
CA MET A 125 0.45 11.89 5.47
C MET A 125 1.03 12.85 6.52
N LEU A 126 1.67 12.34 7.59
CA LEU A 126 2.38 13.16 8.58
C LEU A 126 3.51 14.01 7.95
N ALA A 127 3.98 13.64 6.76
CA ALA A 127 4.94 14.45 6.01
C ALA A 127 4.41 15.85 5.66
N TRP A 128 3.08 16.02 5.59
CA TRP A 128 2.45 17.25 5.10
C TRP A 128 1.35 17.79 6.01
N GLY A 129 0.80 16.98 6.90
CA GLY A 129 -0.29 17.35 7.81
C GLY A 129 0.13 17.38 9.28
N THR A 130 -0.69 18.03 10.11
CA THR A 130 -0.66 17.77 11.56
C THR A 130 -1.20 16.35 11.85
N PRO A 131 -0.91 15.77 13.03
CA PRO A 131 -1.42 14.44 13.39
C PRO A 131 -2.92 14.29 13.27
N GLU A 132 -3.70 15.28 13.73
CA GLU A 132 -5.16 15.29 13.60
C GLU A 132 -5.60 15.28 12.12
N GLN A 133 -4.95 16.09 11.29
CA GLN A 133 -5.30 16.17 9.87
C GLN A 133 -4.99 14.85 9.15
N ALA A 134 -3.80 14.30 9.37
CA ALA A 134 -3.38 13.03 8.79
C ALA A 134 -4.27 11.87 9.26
N ALA A 135 -4.61 11.80 10.55
CA ALA A 135 -5.44 10.73 11.11
C ALA A 135 -6.89 10.79 10.60
N ARG A 136 -7.45 11.98 10.40
CA ARG A 136 -8.81 12.10 9.86
C ARG A 136 -8.87 11.86 8.35
N LEU A 137 -7.89 12.36 7.60
CA LEU A 137 -7.83 12.13 6.15
C LEU A 137 -7.54 10.67 5.79
N SER A 138 -6.83 9.93 6.65
CA SER A 138 -6.54 8.52 6.39
C SER A 138 -7.81 7.65 6.26
N PHE A 139 -8.94 8.06 6.86
CA PHE A 139 -10.21 7.35 6.73
C PHE A 139 -10.78 7.31 5.31
N ILE A 140 -10.27 8.14 4.39
CA ILE A 140 -10.62 8.06 2.96
C ILE A 140 -10.30 6.68 2.37
N SER A 141 -9.26 6.00 2.86
CA SER A 141 -8.89 4.66 2.39
C SER A 141 -9.83 3.55 2.85
N HIS A 142 -10.79 3.80 3.75
CA HIS A 142 -11.69 2.74 4.20
C HIS A 142 -12.66 2.25 3.12
N VAL A 143 -13.05 3.10 2.18
CA VAL A 143 -13.99 2.73 1.12
C VAL A 143 -13.40 1.69 0.18
N PRO A 144 -12.19 1.85 -0.38
CA PRO A 144 -11.56 0.80 -1.20
C PRO A 144 -11.32 -0.49 -0.42
N ILE A 145 -10.98 -0.44 0.87
CA ILE A 145 -10.83 -1.65 1.70
C ILE A 145 -12.13 -2.46 1.77
N CYS A 146 -13.30 -1.82 1.70
CA CYS A 146 -14.58 -2.53 1.66
C CYS A 146 -14.73 -3.37 0.38
N ASP A 147 -14.23 -2.90 -0.76
CA ASP A 147 -14.25 -3.64 -2.02
C ASP A 147 -13.14 -4.72 -2.05
N ASP A 148 -11.93 -4.40 -1.59
CA ASP A 148 -10.78 -5.32 -1.53
C ASP A 148 -11.07 -6.56 -0.65
N TYR A 149 -11.65 -6.34 0.54
CA TYR A 149 -11.98 -7.42 1.49
C TYR A 149 -13.36 -8.04 1.23
N ALA A 150 -13.98 -7.77 0.07
CA ALA A 150 -15.36 -8.16 -0.20
C ALA A 150 -15.61 -9.67 -0.07
N SER A 151 -14.69 -10.50 -0.57
CA SER A 151 -14.86 -11.96 -0.73
C SER A 151 -15.12 -12.74 0.57
N PHE A 152 -15.01 -12.09 1.73
CA PHE A 152 -15.14 -12.70 3.05
C PHE A 152 -15.72 -11.79 4.12
N THR A 153 -16.02 -10.54 3.76
CA THR A 153 -16.70 -9.58 4.65
C THR A 153 -18.07 -9.22 4.11
N GLU A 154 -18.65 -9.98 3.17
CA GLU A 154 -19.96 -9.69 2.55
C GLU A 154 -21.08 -9.40 3.58
N SER A 155 -21.04 -10.03 4.76
CA SER A 155 -22.03 -9.80 5.83
C SER A 155 -21.80 -8.52 6.67
N ASP A 156 -20.66 -7.85 6.54
CA ASP A 156 -20.24 -6.73 7.40
C ASP A 156 -20.86 -5.37 7.00
N TYR A 157 -22.16 -5.36 6.74
CA TYR A 157 -22.91 -4.21 6.24
C TYR A 157 -22.80 -2.97 7.14
N GLU A 158 -22.89 -3.16 8.46
CA GLU A 158 -22.80 -2.06 9.42
C GLU A 158 -21.41 -1.41 9.43
N ALA A 159 -20.34 -2.22 9.38
CA ALA A 159 -18.97 -1.72 9.33
C ALA A 159 -18.75 -0.88 8.08
N ARG A 160 -19.27 -1.32 6.92
CA ARG A 160 -19.19 -0.56 5.67
C ARG A 160 -19.91 0.78 5.72
N ILE A 161 -21.10 0.85 6.33
CA ILE A 161 -21.80 2.13 6.52
C ILE A 161 -20.93 3.10 7.31
N ARG A 162 -20.31 2.62 8.40
CA ARG A 162 -19.45 3.43 9.27
C ARG A 162 -18.19 3.88 8.54
N HIS A 163 -17.53 3.00 7.80
CA HIS A 163 -16.37 3.31 6.97
C HIS A 163 -16.67 4.39 5.93
N ALA A 164 -17.76 4.23 5.18
CA ALA A 164 -18.21 5.24 4.23
C ALA A 164 -18.54 6.57 4.91
N ALA A 165 -19.20 6.55 6.07
CA ALA A 165 -19.53 7.76 6.82
C ALA A 165 -18.27 8.49 7.32
N LEU A 166 -17.27 7.77 7.82
CA LEU A 166 -15.98 8.32 8.24
C LEU A 166 -15.23 8.94 7.04
N ALA A 167 -15.14 8.23 5.92
CA ALA A 167 -14.49 8.72 4.70
C ALA A 167 -15.17 9.99 4.17
N VAL A 168 -16.50 9.97 4.03
CA VAL A 168 -17.29 11.12 3.57
C VAL A 168 -17.18 12.30 4.54
N GLY A 169 -17.21 12.03 5.85
CA GLY A 169 -17.03 13.03 6.90
C GLY A 169 -15.65 13.70 6.80
N ALA A 170 -14.60 12.92 6.58
CA ALA A 170 -13.25 13.43 6.32
C ALA A 170 -13.24 14.28 5.04
N ALA A 171 -13.71 13.76 3.92
CA ALA A 171 -13.75 14.51 2.66
C ALA A 171 -14.55 15.83 2.78
N TYR A 172 -15.61 15.85 3.58
CA TYR A 172 -16.41 17.06 3.81
C TYR A 172 -15.63 18.09 4.65
N ALA A 173 -14.96 17.64 5.70
CA ALA A 173 -14.20 18.50 6.62
C ALA A 173 -12.99 19.14 5.93
N PHE A 174 -12.27 18.38 5.10
CA PHE A 174 -11.05 18.84 4.44
C PHE A 174 -11.30 19.50 3.08
N GLY A 175 -12.39 19.13 2.39
CA GLY A 175 -12.72 19.70 1.09
C GLY A 175 -11.66 19.41 0.03
N GLY A 176 -11.46 20.36 -0.89
CA GLY A 176 -10.58 20.16 -2.04
C GLY A 176 -11.03 19.00 -2.90
N TRP A 177 -10.08 18.16 -3.30
CA TRP A 177 -10.28 16.97 -4.11
C TRP A 177 -10.44 15.69 -3.28
N ALA A 178 -10.66 15.80 -1.96
CA ALA A 178 -10.81 14.62 -1.09
C ALA A 178 -12.01 13.72 -1.46
N ALA A 179 -13.07 14.28 -2.03
CA ALA A 179 -14.16 13.49 -2.59
C ALA A 179 -13.73 12.71 -3.85
N GLU A 180 -12.84 13.28 -4.65
CA GLU A 180 -12.25 12.62 -5.83
C GLU A 180 -11.31 11.49 -5.38
N ALA A 181 -10.52 11.71 -4.32
CA ALA A 181 -9.66 10.67 -3.72
C ALA A 181 -10.45 9.45 -3.22
N ILE A 182 -11.68 9.63 -2.70
CA ILE A 182 -12.58 8.51 -2.39
C ILE A 182 -12.94 7.74 -3.67
N ILE A 183 -13.28 8.47 -4.75
CA ILE A 183 -13.66 7.87 -6.04
C ILE A 183 -12.48 7.14 -6.68
N ASP A 184 -11.27 7.67 -6.57
CA ASP A 184 -10.05 7.05 -7.06
C ASP A 184 -9.85 5.64 -6.47
N GLY A 185 -10.28 5.41 -5.22
CA GLY A 185 -10.28 4.07 -4.60
C GLY A 185 -11.12 3.03 -5.34
N SER A 186 -12.04 3.43 -6.24
CA SER A 186 -12.82 2.50 -7.07
C SER A 186 -12.00 1.82 -8.19
N MET A 187 -10.72 2.16 -8.32
CA MET A 187 -9.85 1.80 -9.43
C MET A 187 -8.95 0.58 -9.19
N LEU A 188 -9.22 -0.23 -8.15
CA LEU A 188 -8.45 -1.44 -7.81
C LEU A 188 -8.17 -2.38 -9.01
N GLN A 189 -9.09 -2.42 -9.98
CA GLN A 189 -8.99 -3.27 -11.19
C GLN A 189 -8.96 -2.45 -12.49
N ALA A 190 -8.44 -1.23 -12.44
CA ALA A 190 -8.43 -0.33 -13.59
C ALA A 190 -7.32 -0.68 -14.58
N THR A 191 -7.69 -0.85 -15.84
CA THR A 191 -6.74 -0.87 -16.95
C THR A 191 -6.25 0.55 -17.24
N GLY A 192 -4.94 0.72 -17.40
CA GLY A 192 -4.35 1.99 -17.78
C GLY A 192 -4.75 2.44 -19.19
N THR A 193 -4.67 3.74 -19.44
CA THR A 193 -5.00 4.38 -20.72
C THR A 193 -3.78 4.70 -21.57
N GLY A 194 -2.59 4.50 -21.03
CA GLY A 194 -1.34 4.66 -21.77
C GLY A 194 -1.10 3.50 -22.74
N THR A 195 -0.19 3.71 -23.68
CA THR A 195 0.42 2.62 -24.44
C THR A 195 1.50 2.03 -23.54
N GLY A 196 1.30 0.81 -23.00
CA GLY A 196 2.04 0.25 -21.85
C GLY A 196 3.54 -0.03 -22.03
N LEU A 197 4.24 0.69 -22.90
CA LEU A 197 5.67 0.63 -23.10
C LEU A 197 6.24 2.06 -23.06
N GLY A 198 6.68 2.50 -21.88
CA GLY A 198 7.59 3.64 -21.78
C GLY A 198 8.83 3.42 -22.67
N THR A 199 9.47 4.49 -23.13
CA THR A 199 10.70 4.35 -23.90
C THR A 199 11.86 3.99 -22.97
N GLY A 200 12.14 2.68 -22.85
CA GLY A 200 13.27 2.15 -22.06
C GLY A 200 12.90 1.65 -20.66
N GLU A 201 13.90 1.08 -19.99
CA GLU A 201 13.76 0.35 -18.72
C GLU A 201 13.12 1.19 -17.60
N ALA A 202 13.61 2.40 -17.36
CA ALA A 202 13.07 3.29 -16.32
C ALA A 202 11.60 3.63 -16.56
N GLY A 203 11.18 3.83 -17.81
CA GLY A 203 9.79 4.11 -18.16
C GLY A 203 8.87 2.91 -17.95
N LEU A 204 9.38 1.68 -18.15
CA LEU A 204 8.64 0.46 -17.86
C LEU A 204 8.46 0.25 -16.36
N ILE A 205 9.51 0.47 -15.56
CA ILE A 205 9.44 0.37 -14.10
C ILE A 205 8.47 1.42 -13.54
N GLU A 206 8.52 2.66 -14.04
CA GLU A 206 7.56 3.72 -13.67
C GLU A 206 6.11 3.33 -14.01
N GLY A 207 5.89 2.73 -15.19
CA GLY A 207 4.59 2.22 -15.59
C GLY A 207 4.08 1.14 -14.63
N VAL A 208 4.93 0.19 -14.22
CA VAL A 208 4.61 -0.82 -13.22
C VAL A 208 4.26 -0.20 -11.87
N MET A 209 5.07 0.74 -11.37
CA MET A 209 4.79 1.44 -10.11
C MET A 209 3.48 2.24 -10.17
N SER A 210 3.16 2.83 -11.32
CA SER A 210 1.90 3.57 -11.54
C SER A 210 0.69 2.65 -11.55
N TRP A 211 0.79 1.50 -12.23
CA TRP A 211 -0.24 0.46 -12.19
C TRP A 211 -0.50 0.00 -10.75
N ARG A 212 0.56 -0.28 -10.00
CA ARG A 212 0.46 -0.71 -8.61
C ARG A 212 -0.09 0.38 -7.69
N ALA A 213 0.23 1.66 -7.92
CA ALA A 213 -0.38 2.76 -7.18
C ALA A 213 -1.91 2.81 -7.34
N VAL A 214 -2.38 2.60 -8.58
CA VAL A 214 -3.82 2.58 -8.90
C VAL A 214 -4.50 1.35 -8.31
N ASN A 215 -3.98 0.15 -8.58
CA ASN A 215 -4.58 -1.10 -8.10
C ASN A 215 -4.48 -1.25 -6.58
N GLY A 216 -3.48 -0.64 -5.93
CA GLY A 216 -3.38 -0.61 -4.47
C GLY A 216 -4.25 0.46 -3.80
N ALA A 217 -5.03 1.24 -4.56
CA ALA A 217 -5.82 2.37 -4.09
C ALA A 217 -5.02 3.38 -3.23
N THR A 218 -3.75 3.62 -3.57
CA THR A 218 -2.83 4.45 -2.76
C THR A 218 -2.82 5.93 -3.16
N VAL A 219 -3.62 6.33 -4.16
CA VAL A 219 -3.75 7.73 -4.64
C VAL A 219 -4.03 8.74 -3.53
N PRO A 220 -4.79 8.45 -2.46
CA PRO A 220 -4.93 9.39 -1.36
C PRO A 220 -3.60 9.78 -0.68
N TYR A 221 -2.53 8.99 -0.78
CA TYR A 221 -1.31 9.17 0.02
C TYR A 221 -0.38 10.20 -0.58
N THR A 222 -0.79 11.47 -0.56
CA THR A 222 -0.10 12.50 -1.34
C THR A 222 -0.17 13.87 -0.68
N SER A 223 0.85 14.69 -0.95
CA SER A 223 0.90 16.10 -0.54
C SER A 223 -0.25 16.91 -1.13
N TYR A 224 -0.79 16.46 -2.27
CA TYR A 224 -1.85 17.15 -2.99
C TYR A 224 -3.14 17.23 -2.15
N LEU A 225 -3.46 16.24 -1.30
CA LEU A 225 -4.62 16.28 -0.40
C LEU A 225 -4.52 17.41 0.63
N PHE A 226 -3.29 17.84 0.92
CA PHE A 226 -2.98 18.97 1.79
C PHE A 226 -2.84 20.29 1.02
N GLY A 227 -3.08 20.29 -0.29
CA GLY A 227 -2.85 21.45 -1.15
C GLY A 227 -1.38 21.85 -1.26
N LYS A 228 -0.47 20.87 -1.15
CA LYS A 228 0.98 21.07 -1.17
C LYS A 228 1.63 20.35 -2.35
N GLY A 229 2.66 20.97 -2.91
CA GLY A 229 3.43 20.42 -4.02
C GLY A 229 2.73 20.53 -5.37
N THR A 230 3.42 20.07 -6.39
CA THR A 230 2.97 19.94 -7.78
C THR A 230 2.27 18.61 -8.02
N LEU A 231 1.59 18.47 -9.17
CA LEU A 231 1.01 17.20 -9.59
C LEU A 231 2.08 16.09 -9.65
N ALA A 232 3.24 16.38 -10.22
CA ALA A 232 4.35 15.43 -10.36
C ALA A 232 4.86 14.93 -9.00
N GLU A 233 5.08 15.83 -8.04
CA GLU A 233 5.44 15.46 -6.67
C GLU A 233 4.34 14.61 -6.00
N GLY A 234 3.07 14.91 -6.31
CA GLY A 234 1.92 14.22 -5.76
C GLY A 234 1.79 12.75 -6.20
N LEU A 235 2.43 12.34 -7.30
CA LEU A 235 2.41 10.95 -7.81
C LEU A 235 3.34 10.01 -7.04
N ILE A 236 4.38 10.57 -6.42
CA ILE A 236 5.51 9.78 -5.91
C ILE A 236 5.14 8.92 -4.71
N ALA A 237 4.46 9.51 -3.72
CA ALA A 237 4.12 8.79 -2.51
C ALA A 237 3.15 7.60 -2.79
N PRO A 238 2.08 7.73 -3.60
CA PRO A 238 1.26 6.58 -4.00
C PRO A 238 2.07 5.45 -4.64
N GLN A 239 2.97 5.78 -5.57
CA GLN A 239 3.84 4.82 -6.27
C GLN A 239 4.78 4.10 -5.29
N VAL A 240 5.50 4.85 -4.46
CA VAL A 240 6.46 4.27 -3.49
C VAL A 240 5.74 3.46 -2.42
N PHE A 241 4.54 3.86 -2.02
CA PHE A 241 3.77 3.14 -1.00
C PHE A 241 3.48 1.71 -1.44
N THR A 242 2.87 1.53 -2.61
CA THR A 242 2.58 0.19 -3.11
C THR A 242 3.86 -0.55 -3.49
N ALA A 243 4.87 0.14 -4.03
CA ALA A 243 6.12 -0.51 -4.41
C ALA A 243 6.85 -1.13 -3.20
N VAL A 244 6.86 -0.44 -2.04
CA VAL A 244 7.43 -0.99 -0.79
C VAL A 244 6.57 -2.14 -0.27
N HIS A 245 5.25 -2.05 -0.35
CA HIS A 245 4.36 -3.16 -0.03
C HIS A 245 4.67 -4.40 -0.88
N ASP A 246 4.79 -4.20 -2.19
CA ASP A 246 5.05 -5.28 -3.14
C ASP A 246 6.40 -5.96 -2.89
N LEU A 247 7.44 -5.23 -2.45
CA LEU A 247 8.70 -5.84 -2.02
C LEU A 247 8.49 -6.81 -0.85
N PHE A 248 7.78 -6.40 0.20
CA PHE A 248 7.58 -7.25 1.38
C PHE A 248 6.70 -8.47 1.11
N ASP A 249 5.73 -8.34 0.20
CA ASP A 249 4.70 -9.35 -0.04
C ASP A 249 4.97 -10.25 -1.25
N TRP A 250 6.04 -10.02 -2.02
CA TRP A 250 6.26 -10.68 -3.31
C TRP A 250 6.20 -12.21 -3.25
N ARG A 251 6.76 -12.81 -2.19
CA ARG A 251 6.69 -14.26 -1.94
C ARG A 251 5.24 -14.74 -1.75
N SER A 252 4.48 -14.07 -0.88
CA SER A 252 3.08 -14.42 -0.62
C SER A 252 2.18 -14.20 -1.83
N ASP A 253 2.36 -13.09 -2.55
CA ASP A 253 1.55 -12.80 -3.74
C ASP A 253 1.83 -13.84 -4.84
N THR A 254 3.10 -14.16 -5.10
CA THR A 254 3.46 -15.19 -6.09
C THR A 254 2.94 -16.57 -5.68
N ALA A 255 3.05 -16.94 -4.39
CA ALA A 255 2.50 -18.20 -3.88
C ALA A 255 0.97 -18.28 -4.06
N ALA A 256 0.26 -17.17 -3.87
CA ALA A 256 -1.18 -17.09 -4.12
C ALA A 256 -1.56 -17.01 -5.61
N ARG A 257 -0.59 -17.07 -6.52
CA ARG A 257 -0.75 -16.82 -7.97
C ARG A 257 -1.31 -15.43 -8.27
N ASN A 258 -1.07 -14.47 -7.37
CA ASN A 258 -1.44 -13.09 -7.56
C ASN A 258 -0.37 -12.38 -8.39
N HIS A 259 -0.77 -11.95 -9.59
CA HIS A 259 0.08 -11.19 -10.49
C HIS A 259 0.21 -9.73 -10.09
N GLU A 260 -0.67 -9.23 -9.21
CA GLU A 260 -0.73 -7.83 -8.78
C GLU A 260 0.38 -7.48 -7.79
N ASN A 261 1.62 -7.56 -8.26
CA ASN A 261 2.82 -7.22 -7.52
C ASN A 261 3.84 -6.58 -8.47
N GLY A 262 4.42 -5.46 -8.07
CA GLY A 262 5.34 -4.68 -8.87
C GLY A 262 6.63 -5.43 -9.24
N VAL A 263 7.17 -6.26 -8.36
CA VAL A 263 8.38 -7.05 -8.68
C VAL A 263 8.07 -8.09 -9.76
N THR A 264 6.91 -8.74 -9.67
CA THR A 264 6.39 -9.63 -10.73
C THR A 264 6.17 -8.88 -12.04
N GLY A 265 5.64 -7.65 -11.98
CA GLY A 265 5.49 -6.78 -13.13
C GLY A 265 6.83 -6.46 -13.81
N VAL A 266 7.85 -6.08 -13.03
CA VAL A 266 9.22 -5.81 -13.52
C VAL A 266 9.82 -7.05 -14.17
N TYR A 267 9.71 -8.22 -13.52
CA TYR A 267 10.14 -9.48 -14.10
C TYR A 267 9.45 -9.76 -15.45
N GLY A 268 8.13 -9.57 -15.52
CA GLY A 268 7.35 -9.80 -16.72
C GLY A 268 7.68 -8.87 -17.88
N VAL A 269 7.87 -7.57 -17.63
CA VAL A 269 8.09 -6.57 -18.69
C VAL A 269 9.56 -6.49 -19.13
N LEU A 270 10.52 -6.74 -18.23
CA LEU A 270 11.95 -6.63 -18.54
C LEU A 270 12.65 -7.97 -18.74
N GLY A 271 12.15 -9.05 -18.13
CA GLY A 271 12.82 -10.36 -18.16
C GLY A 271 14.20 -10.36 -17.49
N VAL A 272 14.45 -9.44 -16.54
CA VAL A 272 15.73 -9.33 -15.83
C VAL A 272 15.94 -10.45 -14.83
N GLU A 273 17.20 -10.80 -14.56
CA GLU A 273 17.57 -11.87 -13.63
C GLU A 273 17.26 -11.53 -12.16
N ASP A 274 17.41 -10.25 -11.78
CA ASP A 274 17.22 -9.76 -10.41
C ASP A 274 16.16 -8.64 -10.35
N PRO A 275 14.88 -8.97 -10.59
CA PRO A 275 13.80 -7.98 -10.62
C PRO A 275 13.57 -7.33 -9.26
N PHE A 276 13.86 -8.01 -8.16
CA PHE A 276 13.70 -7.46 -6.81
C PHE A 276 14.70 -6.34 -6.55
N HIS A 277 15.98 -6.56 -6.87
CA HIS A 277 16.99 -5.52 -6.74
C HIS A 277 16.70 -4.32 -7.66
N VAL A 278 16.35 -4.57 -8.92
CA VAL A 278 15.97 -3.51 -9.88
C VAL A 278 14.81 -2.67 -9.34
N TYR A 279 13.79 -3.30 -8.77
CA TYR A 279 12.64 -2.59 -8.21
C TYR A 279 12.98 -1.82 -6.94
N LEU A 280 13.78 -2.40 -6.04
CA LEU A 280 14.29 -1.74 -4.85
C LEU A 280 15.15 -0.51 -5.22
N GLU A 281 16.06 -0.64 -6.18
CA GLU A 281 16.91 0.45 -6.64
C GLU A 281 16.07 1.60 -7.22
N ALA A 282 15.07 1.31 -8.06
CA ALA A 282 14.18 2.33 -8.61
C ALA A 282 13.39 3.11 -7.52
N ILE A 283 12.93 2.43 -6.46
CA ILE A 283 12.31 3.08 -5.30
C ILE A 283 13.31 4.02 -4.61
N LEU A 284 14.54 3.57 -4.42
CA LEU A 284 15.57 4.34 -3.73
C LEU A 284 16.08 5.53 -4.57
N GLU A 285 16.22 5.36 -5.88
CA GLU A 285 16.52 6.46 -6.81
C GLU A 285 15.39 7.50 -6.79
N THR A 286 14.13 7.05 -6.86
CA THR A 286 12.97 7.93 -6.69
C THR A 286 13.02 8.66 -5.35
N ALA A 287 13.45 7.98 -4.28
CA ALA A 287 13.62 8.60 -2.97
C ALA A 287 14.77 9.60 -2.91
N THR A 288 15.83 9.44 -3.70
CA THR A 288 16.83 10.52 -3.79
C THR A 288 16.26 11.74 -4.49
N LEU A 289 15.41 11.59 -5.51
CA LEU A 289 14.81 12.72 -6.22
C LEU A 289 13.72 13.43 -5.39
N TYR A 290 12.89 12.66 -4.70
CA TYR A 290 11.74 13.14 -3.92
C TYR A 290 11.78 12.58 -2.48
N PRO A 291 12.73 13.05 -1.66
CA PRO A 291 13.08 12.43 -0.39
C PRO A 291 11.97 12.45 0.64
N VAL A 292 11.24 13.56 0.77
CA VAL A 292 10.13 13.63 1.73
C VAL A 292 9.03 12.65 1.34
N HIS A 293 8.57 12.68 0.09
CA HIS A 293 7.46 11.84 -0.39
C HIS A 293 7.77 10.35 -0.32
N ALA A 294 8.93 9.94 -0.81
CA ALA A 294 9.28 8.53 -0.86
C ALA A 294 9.72 8.00 0.51
N THR A 295 10.62 8.67 1.23
CA THR A 295 11.23 8.11 2.45
C THR A 295 10.23 8.04 3.61
N TRP A 296 9.34 9.03 3.75
CA TRP A 296 8.27 8.96 4.76
C TRP A 296 7.31 7.80 4.48
N THR A 297 6.99 7.61 3.20
CA THR A 297 6.12 6.53 2.73
C THR A 297 6.77 5.15 2.95
N THR A 298 8.06 4.99 2.66
CA THR A 298 8.81 3.76 2.96
C THR A 298 8.74 3.42 4.44
N GLY A 299 8.95 4.42 5.32
CA GLY A 299 8.82 4.23 6.76
C GLY A 299 7.40 3.82 7.17
N ALA A 300 6.38 4.52 6.66
CA ALA A 300 4.97 4.23 6.95
C ALA A 300 4.57 2.80 6.56
N MET A 301 4.91 2.36 5.34
CA MET A 301 4.56 1.03 4.86
C MET A 301 5.35 -0.06 5.59
N THR A 302 6.63 0.20 5.91
CA THR A 302 7.43 -0.73 6.71
C THR A 302 6.83 -0.91 8.11
N VAL A 303 6.32 0.14 8.75
CA VAL A 303 5.55 -0.01 10.00
C VAL A 303 4.33 -0.91 9.79
N GLY A 304 3.56 -0.68 8.71
CA GLY A 304 2.39 -1.49 8.37
C GLY A 304 2.71 -2.99 8.30
N HIS A 305 3.73 -3.38 7.54
CA HIS A 305 4.12 -4.79 7.38
C HIS A 305 4.56 -5.47 8.69
N TYR A 306 5.26 -4.74 9.56
CA TYR A 306 5.74 -5.31 10.83
C TYR A 306 4.74 -5.21 11.99
N THR A 307 3.61 -4.52 11.82
CA THR A 307 2.64 -4.31 12.91
C THR A 307 1.22 -4.75 12.59
N ALA A 308 0.86 -4.95 11.32
CA ALA A 308 -0.44 -5.51 10.96
C ALA A 308 -0.53 -6.99 11.36
N ALA A 309 -1.73 -7.44 11.73
CA ALA A 309 -2.03 -8.85 11.96
C ALA A 309 -1.92 -9.68 10.67
N ARG A 310 -2.20 -9.09 9.50
CA ARG A 310 -2.18 -9.78 8.19
C ARG A 310 -0.79 -10.20 7.71
N TYR A 311 0.16 -9.26 7.66
CA TYR A 311 1.33 -9.42 6.79
C TYR A 311 2.36 -10.44 7.31
N GLY A 312 2.48 -10.62 8.63
CA GLY A 312 3.38 -11.62 9.21
C GLY A 312 4.85 -11.47 8.79
N THR A 313 5.27 -10.30 8.30
CA THR A 313 6.63 -10.07 7.77
C THR A 313 7.72 -10.41 8.79
N TYR A 314 7.39 -10.27 10.09
CA TYR A 314 8.26 -10.65 11.20
C TYR A 314 8.50 -12.15 11.34
N ASP A 315 7.81 -13.04 10.62
CA ASP A 315 7.99 -14.50 10.70
C ASP A 315 9.01 -15.04 9.69
N TYR A 316 9.41 -14.25 8.69
CA TYR A 316 10.43 -14.70 7.75
C TYR A 316 11.81 -14.88 8.41
N ARG A 317 12.44 -16.02 8.16
CA ARG A 317 13.74 -16.44 8.69
C ARG A 317 14.57 -17.12 7.61
N GLY A 318 15.87 -17.28 7.88
CA GLY A 318 16.76 -18.06 7.05
C GLY A 318 18.01 -17.29 6.63
N LYS A 319 18.67 -17.81 5.59
CA LYS A 319 19.85 -17.18 4.99
C LYS A 319 19.42 -16.05 4.06
N HIS A 320 20.26 -15.03 3.97
CA HIS A 320 20.11 -13.92 3.05
C HIS A 320 21.49 -13.52 2.51
N ASP A 321 21.48 -12.85 1.36
CA ASP A 321 22.69 -12.35 0.73
C ASP A 321 23.26 -11.13 1.48
N SER A 322 24.46 -10.71 1.07
CA SER A 322 25.07 -9.46 1.54
C SER A 322 24.27 -8.23 1.09
N CYS A 323 24.39 -7.13 1.82
CA CYS A 323 23.80 -5.87 1.38
C CYS A 323 24.36 -5.39 0.02
N CYS A 324 23.55 -4.68 -0.74
CA CYS A 324 24.01 -3.94 -1.92
C CYS A 324 24.52 -2.55 -1.51
N ASP A 325 25.80 -2.25 -1.77
CA ASP A 325 26.42 -0.97 -1.44
C ASP A 325 25.70 0.23 -2.08
N ASN A 326 25.19 0.04 -3.31
CA ASN A 326 24.45 1.09 -4.01
C ASN A 326 23.10 1.39 -3.33
N CYS A 327 22.32 0.37 -2.98
CA CYS A 327 21.07 0.54 -2.22
C CYS A 327 21.33 1.22 -0.86
N VAL A 328 22.38 0.81 -0.14
CA VAL A 328 22.76 1.46 1.13
C VAL A 328 23.10 2.93 0.92
N ARG A 329 23.88 3.26 -0.13
CA ARG A 329 24.25 4.64 -0.47
C ARG A 329 23.01 5.49 -0.79
N LEU A 330 22.14 5.01 -1.68
CA LEU A 330 20.91 5.70 -2.08
C LEU A 330 19.98 5.94 -0.87
N LEU A 331 19.77 4.93 -0.03
CA LEU A 331 18.92 5.05 1.15
C LEU A 331 19.50 6.04 2.18
N ARG A 332 20.82 6.05 2.38
CA ARG A 332 21.50 7.04 3.23
C ARG A 332 21.28 8.47 2.72
N GLU A 333 21.46 8.67 1.42
CA GLU A 333 21.27 9.96 0.78
C GLU A 333 19.81 10.43 0.93
N ALA A 334 18.84 9.58 0.56
CA ALA A 334 17.41 9.89 0.66
C ALA A 334 17.01 10.21 2.11
N THR A 335 17.46 9.39 3.07
CA THR A 335 17.22 9.61 4.52
C THR A 335 17.68 11.00 4.96
N ALA A 336 18.91 11.38 4.63
CA ALA A 336 19.46 12.67 5.01
C ALA A 336 18.68 13.83 4.37
N ARG A 337 18.34 13.70 3.08
CA ARG A 337 17.58 14.73 2.34
C ARG A 337 16.12 14.83 2.77
N ALA A 338 15.57 13.77 3.38
CA ALA A 338 14.24 13.76 3.98
C ALA A 338 14.21 14.37 5.41
N ASN A 339 15.37 14.82 5.91
CA ASN A 339 15.55 15.27 7.30
C ASN A 339 15.18 14.19 8.34
N LEU A 340 15.46 12.93 8.00
CA LEU A 340 15.31 11.78 8.89
C LEU A 340 16.70 11.28 9.31
N ALA A 341 16.74 10.51 10.39
CA ALA A 341 17.99 10.00 10.93
C ALA A 341 18.37 8.65 10.31
N TRP A 342 19.65 8.49 9.97
CA TRP A 342 20.23 7.18 9.70
C TRP A 342 20.46 6.45 11.02
N LYS A 343 19.52 5.57 11.38
CA LYS A 343 19.51 4.80 12.64
C LYS A 343 18.96 3.40 12.36
N PRO A 344 19.73 2.50 11.70
CA PRO A 344 19.27 1.14 11.46
C PRO A 344 18.92 0.44 12.78
N GLU A 345 17.69 -0.05 12.92
CA GLU A 345 17.20 -0.76 14.10
C GLU A 345 16.53 -2.07 13.69
N ILE A 346 16.69 -3.12 14.50
CA ILE A 346 16.07 -4.43 14.23
C ILE A 346 14.54 -4.28 14.32
N PRO A 347 13.76 -4.72 13.30
CA PRO A 347 12.30 -4.74 13.39
C PRO A 347 11.81 -5.78 14.42
N PRO A 348 10.54 -5.68 14.88
CA PRO A 348 9.92 -6.74 15.67
C PRO A 348 10.06 -8.11 15.00
N ARG A 349 10.39 -9.15 15.77
CA ARG A 349 10.55 -10.53 15.28
C ARG A 349 9.35 -11.41 15.61
N SER A 350 8.28 -10.85 16.17
CA SER A 350 7.02 -11.54 16.37
C SER A 350 5.86 -10.56 16.48
N PHE A 351 4.63 -11.06 16.33
CA PHE A 351 3.44 -10.27 16.65
C PHE A 351 3.52 -9.71 18.08
N ALA A 352 3.94 -10.51 19.06
CA ALA A 352 4.03 -10.10 20.46
C ALA A 352 5.02 -8.94 20.68
N GLU A 353 6.20 -8.99 20.06
CA GLU A 353 7.19 -7.90 20.12
C GLU A 353 6.68 -6.59 19.51
N GLY A 354 5.78 -6.68 18.53
CA GLY A 354 5.13 -5.51 17.92
C GLY A 354 4.12 -4.79 18.81
N HIS A 355 3.78 -5.33 19.99
CA HIS A 355 2.64 -4.85 20.79
C HIS A 355 2.77 -3.40 21.25
N GLU A 356 3.96 -2.99 21.70
CA GLU A 356 4.18 -1.60 22.12
C GLU A 356 3.97 -0.61 20.96
N TYR A 357 4.50 -0.93 19.79
CA TYR A 357 4.33 -0.12 18.59
C TYR A 357 2.87 -0.01 18.16
N ARG A 358 2.11 -1.12 18.22
CA ARG A 358 0.67 -1.08 17.93
C ARG A 358 -0.11 -0.19 18.91
N ASN A 359 0.26 -0.16 20.19
CA ASN A 359 -0.36 0.73 21.16
C ASN A 359 0.00 2.20 20.90
N LEU A 360 1.25 2.49 20.53
CA LEU A 360 1.67 3.82 20.12
C LEU A 360 0.85 4.29 18.90
N LEU A 361 0.76 3.45 17.87
CA LEU A 361 -0.02 3.71 16.66
C LEU A 361 -1.50 4.01 16.95
N LYS A 362 -2.11 3.24 17.87
CA LYS A 362 -3.47 3.51 18.33
C LYS A 362 -3.61 4.89 18.95
N ARG A 363 -2.69 5.29 19.84
CA ARG A 363 -2.72 6.63 20.44
C ARG A 363 -2.53 7.74 19.41
N GLN A 364 -1.73 7.53 18.36
CA GLN A 364 -1.61 8.53 17.29
C GLN A 364 -2.91 8.75 16.54
N ILE A 365 -3.67 7.69 16.25
CA ILE A 365 -4.96 7.83 15.55
C ILE A 365 -6.06 8.37 16.47
N ASP A 366 -6.17 7.85 17.69
CA ASP A 366 -7.29 8.18 18.59
C ASP A 366 -7.10 9.50 19.33
N GLN A 367 -5.87 9.83 19.68
CA GLN A 367 -5.53 10.96 20.56
C GLN A 367 -4.65 12.00 19.85
N TYR A 368 -4.27 11.75 18.59
CA TYR A 368 -3.42 12.62 17.79
C TYR A 368 -2.03 12.85 18.42
N GLU A 369 -1.57 11.89 19.23
CA GLU A 369 -0.23 11.93 19.83
C GLU A 369 0.86 11.90 18.74
N GLN A 370 1.90 12.70 18.94
CA GLN A 370 3.09 12.66 18.09
C GLN A 370 4.06 11.60 18.63
N HIS A 371 4.31 10.60 17.80
CA HIS A 371 5.36 9.61 17.99
C HIS A 371 6.17 9.49 16.71
N ASP A 372 7.45 9.14 16.84
CA ASP A 372 8.40 9.02 15.73
C ASP A 372 8.22 7.70 14.95
N MET A 373 6.98 7.26 14.72
CA MET A 373 6.69 5.96 14.11
C MET A 373 7.18 5.86 12.66
N VAL A 374 7.13 6.94 11.89
CA VAL A 374 7.72 6.97 10.53
C VAL A 374 9.22 6.75 10.59
N GLN A 375 9.91 7.42 11.52
CA GLN A 375 11.34 7.22 11.73
C GLN A 375 11.64 5.79 12.18
N LYS A 376 10.79 5.18 13.04
CA LYS A 376 10.96 3.79 13.46
C LYS A 376 10.81 2.80 12.31
N GLY A 377 9.79 2.95 11.47
CA GLY A 377 9.66 2.13 10.26
C GLY A 377 10.83 2.30 9.30
N LEU A 378 11.30 3.54 9.11
CA LEU A 378 12.48 3.77 8.28
C LEU A 378 13.73 3.13 8.88
N SER A 379 13.91 3.20 10.20
CA SER A 379 15.00 2.55 10.92
C SER A 379 15.00 1.03 10.71
N TRP A 380 13.82 0.40 10.68
CA TRP A 380 13.67 -1.01 10.33
C TRP A 380 14.06 -1.29 8.88
N PHE A 381 13.58 -0.48 7.94
CA PHE A 381 13.93 -0.61 6.53
C PHE A 381 15.44 -0.44 6.30
N GLN A 382 16.06 0.55 6.95
CA GLN A 382 17.50 0.77 6.94
C GLN A 382 18.27 -0.45 7.46
N HIS A 383 17.79 -1.09 8.52
CA HIS A 383 18.37 -2.32 9.03
C HIS A 383 18.33 -3.42 7.99
N LEU A 384 17.16 -3.68 7.40
CA LEU A 384 16.99 -4.71 6.36
C LEU A 384 17.94 -4.50 5.17
N VAL A 385 18.08 -3.26 4.71
CA VAL A 385 18.97 -2.94 3.57
C VAL A 385 20.45 -3.06 3.95
N VAL A 386 20.85 -2.57 5.12
CA VAL A 386 22.28 -2.54 5.51
C VAL A 386 22.81 -3.90 5.98
N THR A 387 21.95 -4.79 6.47
CA THR A 387 22.34 -6.16 6.84
C THR A 387 22.17 -7.15 5.69
N GLY A 388 21.45 -6.77 4.63
CA GLY A 388 21.04 -7.67 3.55
C GLY A 388 19.81 -8.51 3.88
N GLU A 389 19.21 -8.35 5.06
CA GLU A 389 17.96 -9.06 5.42
C GLU A 389 16.79 -8.72 4.49
N ILE A 390 16.83 -7.62 3.73
CA ILE A 390 15.82 -7.31 2.72
C ILE A 390 15.66 -8.43 1.67
N TRP A 391 16.73 -9.19 1.40
CA TRP A 391 16.71 -10.28 0.41
C TRP A 391 15.91 -11.50 0.85
N ILE A 392 15.51 -11.58 2.13
CA ILE A 392 14.56 -12.60 2.58
C ILE A 392 13.22 -12.48 1.84
N PHE A 393 12.83 -11.30 1.38
CA PHE A 393 11.58 -11.12 0.63
C PHE A 393 11.73 -11.39 -0.88
N ASP A 394 12.96 -11.48 -1.38
CA ASP A 394 13.24 -11.85 -2.77
C ASP A 394 12.94 -13.33 -2.98
N LEU A 395 11.86 -13.62 -3.71
CA LEU A 395 11.37 -14.95 -4.10
C LEU A 395 12.48 -15.85 -4.68
N LEU A 396 13.43 -15.28 -5.42
CA LEU A 396 14.43 -16.03 -6.17
C LEU A 396 15.60 -16.48 -5.28
N ARG A 397 15.70 -15.96 -4.05
CA ARG A 397 16.75 -16.36 -3.10
C ARG A 397 16.39 -17.66 -2.39
N GLU A 398 17.38 -18.53 -2.32
CA GLU A 398 17.32 -19.79 -1.58
C GLU A 398 17.66 -19.58 -0.10
N GLY A 399 17.26 -20.54 0.74
CA GLY A 399 17.65 -20.56 2.15
C GLY A 399 16.71 -19.83 3.11
N VAL A 400 15.60 -19.26 2.60
CA VAL A 400 14.47 -18.82 3.43
C VAL A 400 13.75 -20.04 3.98
N GLU A 401 13.51 -20.05 5.29
CA GLU A 401 12.87 -21.17 5.98
C GLU A 401 11.39 -21.28 5.56
N PRO A 402 10.87 -22.49 5.29
CA PRO A 402 9.44 -22.68 5.06
C PRO A 402 8.63 -22.25 6.28
N ILE A 403 7.58 -21.45 6.05
CA ILE A 403 6.71 -20.93 7.11
C ILE A 403 5.35 -21.61 7.04
N ASP A 404 4.71 -21.56 5.87
CA ASP A 404 3.43 -22.21 5.60
C ASP A 404 3.43 -22.97 4.26
N VAL A 405 2.52 -23.93 4.15
CA VAL A 405 2.28 -24.76 2.95
C VAL A 405 0.92 -24.47 2.30
N GLU A 406 0.04 -23.72 2.98
CA GLU A 406 -1.24 -23.28 2.42
C GLU A 406 -1.12 -21.91 1.75
N ALA A 407 -1.33 -21.85 0.44
CA ALA A 407 -1.33 -20.62 -0.34
C ALA A 407 -2.75 -20.01 -0.41
N TYR A 408 -3.37 -19.78 0.76
CA TYR A 408 -4.66 -19.11 0.81
C TYR A 408 -4.52 -17.60 1.11
N TRP A 409 -5.34 -16.84 0.37
CA TRP A 409 -5.56 -15.38 0.41
C TRP A 409 -4.71 -14.51 -0.53
N VAL A 410 -5.39 -14.02 -1.58
CA VAL A 410 -5.17 -12.75 -2.29
C VAL A 410 -6.11 -11.72 -1.69
#